data_AF-A0A524D8J6-F1
#
_entry.id   AF-A0A524D8J6-F1
#
_cell.length_a   1.000
_cell.length_b   1.000
_cell.length_c   1.000
_cell.angle_alpha   90.00
_cell.angle_beta   90.00
_cell.angle_gamma   90.00
#
_symmetry.space_group_name_H-M   'P 1'
#
loop_
_entity.id
_entity.type
_entity.pdbx_description
1 polymer ?
#
loop_
_entity_poly.entity_id
_entity_poly.type
_entity_poly.pdbx_seq_one_letter_code
_entity_poly.pdbx_strand_id
1 'polypeptide(L)'
;MEIPSEYKVNKYITLCLIEGKTMIFINGKKFRQCKYLFIVNPQSDFASNVKSIDDAAEMLDSHIEESYTPEDLGITEKEIFWGHCSNLQAWAESGYDTRLLHSNLAFPLLKKLTESGDIQASRVFKEEIVSRFLKGSTLTRQYLCEENYIQLLQEEELTAIMKASSAHAIKLIEERLEKKLNVTLWKTSNRGSAYKWEEGMIIELKLNGEFRFKEIPNEVQEF
;
A
#
# COMPACT_ATOMS: atom_id res chain seq x y z
N MET A 1 -14.84 -34.52 -0.46
CA MET A 1 -15.18 -33.28 0.28
C MET A 1 -15.58 -32.26 -0.77
N GLU A 2 -16.80 -31.74 -0.73
CA GLU A 2 -17.22 -30.70 -1.68
C GLU A 2 -16.52 -29.39 -1.32
N ILE A 3 -15.77 -28.83 -2.27
CA ILE A 3 -15.13 -27.51 -2.11
C ILE A 3 -16.24 -26.47 -2.29
N PRO A 4 -16.52 -25.64 -1.27
CA PRO A 4 -17.57 -24.64 -1.37
C PRO A 4 -17.20 -23.60 -2.43
N SER A 5 -18.18 -23.10 -3.19
CA SER A 5 -17.98 -22.05 -4.18
C SER A 5 -17.85 -20.66 -3.56
N GLU A 6 -18.01 -20.55 -2.23
CA GLU A 6 -17.83 -19.34 -1.44
C GLU A 6 -16.99 -19.66 -0.19
N TYR A 7 -16.03 -18.81 0.12
CA TYR A 7 -15.17 -18.93 1.30
C TYR A 7 -15.02 -17.58 2.00
N LYS A 8 -15.44 -17.52 3.27
CA LYS A 8 -15.31 -16.31 4.10
C LYS A 8 -13.99 -16.36 4.85
N VAL A 9 -13.07 -15.47 4.48
CA VAL A 9 -11.77 -15.35 5.15
C VAL A 9 -11.92 -14.61 6.48
N ASN A 10 -12.67 -13.51 6.49
CA ASN A 10 -13.00 -12.78 7.71
C ASN A 10 -14.29 -11.96 7.50
N LYS A 11 -14.61 -11.05 8.44
CA LYS A 11 -15.81 -10.19 8.35
C LYS A 11 -15.87 -9.29 7.11
N TYR A 12 -14.73 -9.00 6.48
CA TYR A 12 -14.66 -8.12 5.31
C TYR A 12 -14.39 -8.90 4.02
N ILE A 13 -13.57 -9.94 4.05
CA ILE A 13 -13.06 -10.62 2.86
C ILE A 13 -13.84 -11.91 2.61
N THR A 14 -14.33 -12.07 1.38
CA THR A 14 -14.95 -13.31 0.88
C THR A 14 -14.39 -13.63 -0.49
N LEU A 15 -14.09 -14.90 -0.76
CA LEU A 15 -13.69 -15.39 -2.06
C LEU A 15 -14.83 -16.23 -2.64
N CYS A 16 -15.12 -16.09 -3.93
CA CYS A 16 -16.08 -16.93 -4.63
C CYS A 16 -15.47 -17.53 -5.90
N LEU A 17 -15.73 -18.81 -6.17
CA LEU A 17 -15.42 -19.45 -7.44
C LEU A 17 -16.56 -19.18 -8.42
N ILE A 18 -16.33 -18.32 -9.41
CA ILE A 18 -17.31 -17.88 -10.41
C ILE A 18 -16.70 -18.12 -11.79
N GLU A 19 -17.34 -18.95 -12.61
CA GLU A 19 -16.89 -19.28 -13.98
C GLU A 19 -15.41 -19.72 -14.02
N GLY A 20 -15.03 -20.62 -13.10
CA GLY A 20 -13.67 -21.14 -12.98
C GLY A 20 -12.64 -20.17 -12.40
N LYS A 21 -13.06 -18.95 -12.04
CA LYS A 21 -12.16 -17.89 -11.53
C LYS A 21 -12.44 -17.59 -10.07
N THR A 22 -11.36 -17.34 -9.34
CA THR A 22 -11.44 -16.92 -7.94
C THR A 22 -11.64 -15.41 -7.85
N MET A 23 -12.80 -14.99 -7.37
CA MET A 23 -13.22 -13.60 -7.25
C MET A 23 -13.17 -13.16 -5.78
N ILE A 24 -12.47 -12.06 -5.50
CA ILE A 24 -12.40 -11.46 -4.17
C ILE A 24 -13.49 -10.41 -4.02
N PHE A 25 -14.19 -10.47 -2.89
CA PHE A 25 -15.19 -9.51 -2.46
C PHE A 25 -14.74 -8.87 -1.14
N ILE A 26 -14.93 -7.55 -1.04
CA ILE A 26 -14.67 -6.78 0.18
C ILE A 26 -15.98 -6.14 0.61
N ASN A 27 -16.44 -6.46 1.82
CA ASN A 27 -17.72 -6.02 2.38
C ASN A 27 -18.90 -6.28 1.41
N GLY A 28 -18.94 -7.50 0.85
CA GLY A 28 -19.96 -7.93 -0.12
C GLY A 28 -19.84 -7.32 -1.52
N LYS A 29 -18.90 -6.41 -1.79
CA LYS A 29 -18.69 -5.80 -3.11
C LYS A 29 -17.56 -6.49 -3.85
N LYS A 30 -17.80 -6.86 -5.12
CA LYS A 30 -16.76 -7.42 -6.01
C LYS A 30 -15.58 -6.45 -6.07
N PHE A 31 -14.40 -6.93 -5.70
CA PHE A 31 -13.17 -6.16 -5.71
C PHE A 31 -12.36 -6.46 -6.97
N ARG A 32 -11.84 -7.69 -7.09
CA ARG A 32 -11.06 -8.13 -8.25
C ARG A 32 -10.92 -9.65 -8.30
N GLN A 33 -10.41 -10.17 -9.41
CA GLN A 33 -10.00 -11.57 -9.52
C GLN A 33 -8.66 -11.79 -8.80
N CYS A 34 -8.51 -12.91 -8.09
CA CYS A 34 -7.21 -13.41 -7.64
C CYS A 34 -6.54 -14.14 -8.81
N LYS A 35 -5.36 -13.67 -9.23
CA LYS A 35 -4.61 -14.22 -10.37
C LYS A 35 -3.33 -14.96 -9.96
N TYR A 36 -2.93 -14.88 -8.70
CA TYR A 36 -1.62 -15.34 -8.24
C TYR A 36 -1.75 -16.31 -7.07
N LEU A 37 -1.06 -17.44 -7.15
CA LEU A 37 -1.00 -18.45 -6.11
C LEU A 37 0.39 -18.40 -5.46
N PHE A 38 0.66 -17.35 -4.67
CA PHE A 38 1.92 -17.27 -3.92
C PHE A 38 1.86 -18.22 -2.73
N ILE A 39 2.39 -19.44 -2.87
CA ILE A 39 2.63 -20.33 -1.73
C ILE A 39 3.92 -19.86 -1.06
N VAL A 40 3.81 -19.10 0.03
CA VAL A 40 4.95 -18.91 0.92
C VAL A 40 5.07 -20.17 1.78
N ASN A 41 6.13 -20.94 1.61
CA ASN A 41 6.52 -21.95 2.59
C ASN A 41 7.35 -21.25 3.69
N PRO A 42 6.78 -20.95 4.87
CA PRO A 42 7.50 -20.26 5.94
C PRO A 42 8.65 -21.08 6.54
N GLN A 43 8.73 -22.39 6.23
CA GLN A 43 9.79 -23.30 6.68
C GLN A 43 10.95 -23.41 5.67
N SER A 44 10.86 -22.77 4.50
CA SER A 44 11.97 -22.78 3.54
C SER A 44 13.10 -21.87 4.02
N ASP A 45 14.35 -22.30 3.86
CA ASP A 45 15.54 -21.46 4.14
C ASP A 45 15.51 -20.13 3.36
N PHE A 46 14.76 -20.08 2.26
CA PHE A 46 14.45 -18.89 1.46
C PHE A 46 13.76 -17.78 2.27
N ALA A 47 12.89 -18.13 3.23
CA ALA A 47 12.13 -17.16 4.02
C ALA A 47 12.98 -16.38 5.03
N SER A 48 14.18 -16.87 5.37
CA SER A 48 15.02 -16.29 6.43
C SER A 48 15.77 -15.02 6.01
N ASN A 49 16.00 -14.81 4.71
CA ASN A 49 16.78 -13.69 4.16
C ASN A 49 15.97 -12.73 3.29
N VAL A 50 14.68 -13.01 3.07
CA VAL A 50 13.79 -12.22 2.22
C VAL A 50 13.11 -11.13 3.06
N LYS A 51 13.31 -9.86 2.70
CA LYS A 51 12.70 -8.73 3.43
C LYS A 51 11.24 -8.51 3.05
N SER A 52 10.85 -8.93 1.86
CA SER A 52 9.48 -8.87 1.34
C SER A 52 9.24 -9.99 0.35
N ILE A 53 8.00 -10.46 0.21
CA ILE A 53 7.65 -11.43 -0.83
C ILE A 53 7.90 -10.88 -2.25
N ASP A 54 7.93 -9.55 -2.42
CA ASP A 54 8.28 -8.92 -3.70
C ASP A 54 9.76 -9.20 -4.03
N ASP A 55 10.66 -9.09 -3.03
CA ASP A 55 12.08 -9.44 -3.17
C ASP A 55 12.26 -10.93 -3.53
N ALA A 56 11.45 -11.81 -2.91
CA ALA A 56 11.47 -13.23 -3.25
C ALA A 56 10.94 -13.49 -4.67
N ALA A 57 9.91 -12.79 -5.12
CA ALA A 57 9.35 -12.93 -6.46
C ALA A 57 10.33 -12.43 -7.55
N GLU A 58 11.13 -11.39 -7.26
CA GLU A 58 12.22 -10.97 -8.15
C GLU A 58 13.38 -12.00 -8.22
N MET A 59 13.62 -12.74 -7.12
CA MET A 59 14.65 -13.79 -7.06
C MET A 59 14.19 -15.15 -7.58
N LEU A 60 12.89 -15.46 -7.44
CA LEU A 60 12.22 -16.61 -8.03
C LEU A 60 11.95 -16.28 -9.49
N ASP A 61 12.97 -16.54 -10.30
CA ASP A 61 12.99 -16.42 -11.76
C ASP A 61 11.58 -16.40 -12.38
N SER A 62 11.17 -15.25 -12.92
CA SER A 62 9.86 -14.99 -13.54
C SER A 62 9.50 -16.01 -14.63
N HIS A 63 10.48 -16.79 -15.08
CA HIS A 63 10.33 -17.90 -16.01
C HIS A 63 9.46 -19.05 -15.48
N ILE A 64 9.33 -19.31 -14.18
CA ILE A 64 8.43 -20.37 -13.70
C ILE A 64 6.96 -20.00 -13.94
N GLU A 65 6.59 -18.72 -13.75
CA GLU A 65 5.24 -18.22 -14.01
C GLU A 65 4.92 -18.10 -15.52
N GLU A 66 5.94 -17.86 -16.36
CA GLU A 66 5.78 -17.76 -17.81
C GLU A 66 5.75 -19.12 -18.54
N SER A 67 6.26 -20.19 -17.92
CA SER A 67 6.46 -21.48 -18.59
C SER A 67 5.27 -22.44 -18.50
N TYR A 68 4.50 -22.40 -17.41
CA TYR A 68 3.37 -23.31 -17.18
C TYR A 68 2.24 -22.63 -16.42
N THR A 69 1.02 -22.72 -16.96
CA THR A 69 -0.20 -22.38 -16.23
C THR A 69 -0.59 -23.52 -15.27
N PRO A 70 -1.34 -23.27 -14.20
CA PRO A 70 -1.91 -24.33 -13.35
C PRO A 70 -2.69 -25.38 -14.17
N GLU A 71 -3.34 -24.94 -15.25
CA GLU A 71 -4.02 -25.80 -16.21
C GLU A 71 -3.06 -26.75 -16.95
N ASP A 72 -1.87 -26.27 -17.33
CA ASP A 72 -0.82 -27.09 -17.94
C ASP A 72 -0.29 -28.18 -16.99
N LEU A 73 -0.40 -27.93 -15.68
CA LEU A 73 -0.03 -28.88 -14.61
C LEU A 73 -1.20 -29.79 -14.20
N GLY A 74 -2.36 -29.68 -14.86
CA GLY A 74 -3.55 -30.47 -14.55
C GLY A 74 -4.23 -30.10 -13.23
N ILE A 75 -3.93 -28.92 -12.67
CA ILE A 75 -4.54 -28.42 -11.44
C ILE A 75 -5.94 -27.90 -11.78
N THR A 76 -6.94 -28.39 -11.05
CA THR A 76 -8.33 -28.00 -11.27
C THR A 76 -8.62 -26.60 -10.73
N GLU A 77 -9.63 -25.93 -11.32
CA GLU A 77 -10.13 -24.63 -10.85
C GLU A 77 -10.47 -24.62 -9.35
N LYS A 78 -10.94 -25.76 -8.82
CA LYS A 78 -11.28 -25.93 -7.39
C LYS A 78 -10.04 -26.02 -6.50
N GLU A 79 -8.98 -26.68 -6.96
CA GLU A 79 -7.70 -26.75 -6.24
C GLU A 79 -7.01 -25.38 -6.23
N ILE A 80 -7.06 -24.64 -7.35
CA ILE A 80 -6.59 -23.24 -7.44
C ILE A 80 -7.37 -22.37 -6.45
N PHE A 81 -8.71 -22.48 -6.46
CA PHE A 81 -9.57 -21.75 -5.51
C PHE A 81 -9.20 -22.05 -4.06
N TRP A 82 -8.96 -23.33 -3.72
CA TRP A 82 -8.57 -23.73 -2.37
C TRP A 82 -7.22 -23.15 -1.96
N GLY A 83 -6.24 -23.14 -2.86
CA GLY A 83 -4.94 -22.51 -2.61
C GLY A 83 -5.06 -20.99 -2.41
N HIS A 84 -5.86 -20.29 -3.23
CA HIS A 84 -6.12 -18.87 -3.03
C HIS A 84 -6.81 -18.56 -1.69
N CYS A 85 -7.79 -19.39 -1.30
CA CYS A 85 -8.47 -19.26 -0.01
C CYS A 85 -7.48 -19.42 1.15
N SER A 86 -6.64 -20.45 1.10
CA SER A 86 -5.63 -20.73 2.12
C SER A 86 -4.62 -19.58 2.24
N ASN A 87 -4.15 -19.03 1.11
CA ASN A 87 -3.20 -17.91 1.12
C ASN A 87 -3.81 -16.64 1.72
N LEU A 88 -5.03 -16.26 1.32
CA LEU A 88 -5.69 -15.06 1.86
C LEU A 88 -6.09 -15.23 3.32
N GLN A 89 -6.46 -16.45 3.73
CA GLN A 89 -6.69 -16.76 5.13
C GLN A 89 -5.41 -16.62 5.95
N ALA A 90 -4.31 -17.26 5.54
CA ALA A 90 -3.04 -17.17 6.25
C ALA A 90 -2.57 -15.71 6.38
N TRP A 91 -2.71 -14.92 5.31
CA TRP A 91 -2.42 -13.48 5.32
C TRP A 91 -3.33 -12.69 6.29
N ALA A 92 -4.63 -13.00 6.34
CA ALA A 92 -5.54 -12.33 7.27
C ALA A 92 -5.28 -12.73 8.74
N GLU A 93 -5.02 -14.02 9.00
CA GLU A 93 -4.74 -14.56 10.33
C GLU A 93 -3.38 -14.11 10.88
N SER A 94 -2.38 -13.87 10.02
CA SER A 94 -1.11 -13.26 10.41
C SER A 94 -1.21 -11.75 10.69
N GLY A 95 -2.42 -11.20 10.61
CA GLY A 95 -2.68 -9.80 10.85
C GLY A 95 -2.29 -8.89 9.69
N TYR A 96 -2.47 -9.38 8.46
CA TYR A 96 -2.16 -8.70 7.20
C TYR A 96 -0.66 -8.50 6.93
N ASP A 97 0.18 -9.41 7.43
CA ASP A 97 1.63 -9.38 7.22
C ASP A 97 1.96 -9.33 5.71
N THR A 98 2.48 -8.19 5.25
CA THR A 98 2.78 -7.91 3.84
C THR A 98 3.89 -8.80 3.28
N ARG A 99 4.59 -9.57 4.12
CA ARG A 99 5.56 -10.60 3.70
C ARG A 99 4.91 -11.90 3.24
N LEU A 100 3.61 -12.11 3.50
CA LEU A 100 2.91 -13.35 3.13
C LEU A 100 2.11 -13.23 1.83
N LEU A 101 1.93 -12.02 1.30
CA LEU A 101 1.10 -11.77 0.13
C LEU A 101 1.74 -10.70 -0.73
N HIS A 102 1.93 -11.00 -2.02
CA HIS A 102 2.60 -10.10 -2.96
C HIS A 102 1.94 -8.73 -2.98
N SER A 103 2.75 -7.66 -3.04
CA SER A 103 2.29 -6.29 -2.89
C SER A 103 1.24 -5.85 -3.91
N ASN A 104 1.37 -6.32 -5.15
CA ASN A 104 0.34 -6.20 -6.21
C ASN A 104 -1.06 -6.63 -5.76
N LEU A 105 -1.20 -7.47 -4.73
CA LEU A 105 -2.47 -7.85 -4.11
C LEU A 105 -2.62 -7.31 -2.68
N ALA A 106 -1.61 -7.43 -1.83
CA ALA A 106 -1.68 -6.99 -0.44
C ALA A 106 -1.97 -5.48 -0.32
N PHE A 107 -1.27 -4.65 -1.10
CA PHE A 107 -1.38 -3.19 -1.00
C PHE A 107 -2.77 -2.68 -1.44
N PRO A 108 -3.34 -3.12 -2.59
CA PRO A 108 -4.73 -2.79 -2.93
C PRO A 108 -5.76 -3.35 -1.95
N LEU A 109 -5.55 -4.52 -1.36
CA LEU A 109 -6.44 -5.08 -0.34
C LEU A 109 -6.44 -4.24 0.93
N LEU A 110 -5.27 -3.89 1.46
CA LEU A 110 -5.11 -3.03 2.63
C LEU A 110 -5.82 -1.69 2.45
N LYS A 111 -5.66 -1.06 1.28
CA LYS A 111 -6.40 0.14 0.91
C LYS A 111 -7.92 -0.08 0.99
N LYS A 112 -8.43 -1.12 0.33
CA LYS A 112 -9.88 -1.40 0.27
C LYS A 112 -10.47 -1.76 1.62
N LEU A 113 -9.73 -2.47 2.46
CA LEU A 113 -10.11 -2.82 3.82
C LEU A 113 -10.15 -1.59 4.72
N THR A 114 -9.17 -0.69 4.58
CA THR A 114 -9.14 0.61 5.26
C THR A 114 -10.37 1.44 4.91
N GLU A 115 -10.69 1.55 3.62
CA GLU A 115 -11.92 2.22 3.13
C GLU A 115 -13.20 1.57 3.66
N SER A 116 -13.15 0.29 4.05
CA SER A 116 -14.26 -0.46 4.63
C SER A 116 -14.30 -0.38 6.16
N GLY A 117 -13.42 0.41 6.78
CA GLY A 117 -13.37 0.62 8.22
C GLY A 117 -12.63 -0.46 9.01
N ASP A 118 -11.79 -1.27 8.37
CA ASP A 118 -10.90 -2.20 9.08
C ASP A 118 -9.73 -1.44 9.73
N ILE A 119 -9.80 -1.25 11.04
CA ILE A 119 -8.80 -0.52 11.83
C ILE A 119 -7.42 -1.20 11.77
N GLN A 120 -7.39 -2.54 11.77
CA GLN A 120 -6.13 -3.27 11.71
C GLN A 120 -5.49 -3.12 10.34
N ALA A 121 -6.28 -3.24 9.26
CA ALA A 121 -5.79 -2.98 7.92
C ALA A 121 -5.31 -1.54 7.77
N SER A 122 -6.01 -0.55 8.35
CA SER A 122 -5.60 0.85 8.34
C SER A 122 -4.23 1.06 8.97
N ARG A 123 -3.98 0.45 10.14
CA ARG A 123 -2.67 0.53 10.80
C ARG A 123 -1.57 -0.08 9.93
N VAL A 124 -1.76 -1.32 9.49
CA VAL A 124 -0.78 -2.06 8.67
C VAL A 124 -0.51 -1.32 7.35
N PHE A 125 -1.54 -0.74 6.74
CA PHE A 125 -1.40 -0.01 5.49
C PHE A 125 -0.49 1.21 5.62
N LYS A 126 -0.65 1.98 6.69
CA LYS A 126 0.19 3.15 6.96
C LYS A 126 1.62 2.78 7.29
N GLU A 127 1.82 1.73 8.10
CA GLU A 127 3.15 1.19 8.38
C GLU A 127 3.88 0.78 7.09
N GLU A 128 3.16 0.13 6.17
CA GLU A 128 3.69 -0.25 4.86
C GLU A 128 4.03 0.97 3.99
N ILE A 129 3.18 2.01 3.97
CA ILE A 129 3.46 3.27 3.27
C ILE A 129 4.75 3.90 3.82
N VAL A 130 4.87 4.05 5.14
CA VAL A 130 6.08 4.61 5.80
C VAL A 130 7.31 3.78 5.46
N SER A 131 7.24 2.45 5.62
CA SER A 131 8.35 1.54 5.35
C SER A 131 8.81 1.60 3.89
N ARG A 132 7.87 1.55 2.93
CA ARG A 132 8.17 1.67 1.49
C ARG A 132 8.72 3.03 1.12
N PHE A 133 8.26 4.09 1.78
CA PHE A 133 8.76 5.42 1.52
C PHE A 133 10.21 5.58 2.01
N LEU A 134 10.53 5.08 3.21
CA LEU A 134 11.87 5.16 3.80
C LEU A 134 12.89 4.27 3.08
N LYS A 135 12.50 3.04 2.72
CA LYS A 135 13.42 2.01 2.19
C LYS A 135 13.36 1.87 0.67
N GLY A 136 12.29 2.33 0.04
CA GLY A 136 12.04 2.13 -1.38
C GLY A 136 12.86 3.03 -2.29
N SER A 137 12.85 2.68 -3.58
CA SER A 137 13.51 3.45 -4.63
C SER A 137 12.85 4.82 -4.83
N THR A 138 13.49 5.70 -5.58
CA THR A 138 12.89 6.99 -5.97
C THR A 138 11.58 6.80 -6.76
N LEU A 139 11.48 5.76 -7.59
CA LEU A 139 10.24 5.41 -8.30
C LEU A 139 9.13 4.96 -7.35
N THR A 140 9.47 4.16 -6.33
CA THR A 140 8.52 3.74 -5.29
C THR A 140 7.99 4.95 -4.52
N ARG A 141 8.88 5.86 -4.10
CA ARG A 141 8.49 7.11 -3.43
C ARG A 141 7.60 7.98 -4.32
N GLN A 142 7.95 8.09 -5.61
CA GLN A 142 7.16 8.84 -6.59
C GLN A 142 5.75 8.28 -6.73
N TYR A 143 5.62 6.97 -6.91
CA TYR A 143 4.34 6.30 -6.96
C TYR A 143 3.49 6.58 -5.70
N LEU A 144 4.09 6.51 -4.50
CA LEU A 144 3.39 6.79 -3.25
C LEU A 144 2.86 8.23 -3.16
N CYS A 145 3.61 9.20 -3.67
CA CYS A 145 3.18 10.60 -3.74
C CYS A 145 2.09 10.83 -4.79
N GLU A 146 2.27 10.31 -6.01
CA GLU A 146 1.34 10.50 -7.13
C GLU A 146 -0.05 9.91 -6.86
N GLU A 147 -0.09 8.75 -6.21
CA GLU A 147 -1.34 8.11 -5.80
C GLU A 147 -1.94 8.70 -4.50
N ASN A 148 -1.34 9.76 -3.96
CA ASN A 148 -1.75 10.46 -2.74
C ASN A 148 -1.76 9.57 -1.46
N TYR A 149 -0.95 8.52 -1.41
CA TYR A 149 -0.88 7.65 -0.23
C TYR A 149 -0.28 8.35 1.00
N ILE A 150 0.59 9.34 0.78
CA ILE A 150 1.18 10.13 1.87
C ILE A 150 0.12 10.90 2.67
N GLN A 151 -0.98 11.31 2.03
CA GLN A 151 -2.07 12.04 2.69
C GLN A 151 -2.86 11.19 3.70
N LEU A 152 -2.67 9.86 3.68
CA LEU A 152 -3.28 8.95 4.63
C LEU A 152 -2.52 8.92 5.97
N LEU A 153 -1.30 9.44 5.99
CA LEU A 153 -0.46 9.49 7.19
C LEU A 153 -0.90 10.63 8.12
N GLN A 154 -0.89 10.35 9.41
CA GLN A 154 -1.07 11.30 10.50
C GLN A 154 0.27 11.89 10.92
N GLU A 155 0.24 12.84 11.84
CA GLU A 155 1.41 13.59 12.28
C GLU A 155 2.53 12.67 12.77
N GLU A 156 2.23 11.66 13.59
CA GLU A 156 3.22 10.72 14.11
C GLU A 156 3.92 9.97 12.96
N GLU A 157 3.15 9.55 11.96
CA GLU A 157 3.63 8.81 10.80
C GLU A 157 4.41 9.72 9.83
N LEU A 158 3.99 10.98 9.69
CA LEU A 158 4.70 12.00 8.91
C LEU A 158 6.04 12.37 9.54
N THR A 159 6.13 12.45 10.87
CA THR A 159 7.41 12.71 11.56
C THR A 159 8.42 11.57 11.42
N ALA A 160 7.96 10.36 11.11
CA ALA A 160 8.87 9.24 10.81
C ALA A 160 9.55 9.40 9.44
N ILE A 161 8.90 10.08 8.49
CA ILE A 161 9.42 10.30 7.13
C ILE A 161 9.94 11.72 6.89
N MET A 162 9.52 12.71 7.68
CA MET A 162 9.94 14.11 7.61
C MET A 162 10.68 14.50 8.90
N LYS A 163 11.63 15.45 8.85
CA LYS A 163 12.14 16.04 10.09
C LYS A 163 10.99 16.66 10.87
N ALA A 164 11.02 16.55 12.20
CA ALA A 164 9.95 17.02 13.08
C ALA A 164 9.62 18.51 12.85
N SER A 165 10.63 19.35 12.59
CA SER A 165 10.45 20.77 12.25
C SER A 165 9.66 20.97 10.94
N SER A 166 9.97 20.20 9.90
CA SER A 166 9.25 20.22 8.62
C SER A 166 7.79 19.77 8.79
N ALA A 167 7.55 18.70 9.55
CA ALA A 167 6.20 18.20 9.79
C ALA A 167 5.34 19.23 10.54
N HIS A 168 5.91 19.86 11.57
CA HIS A 168 5.24 20.92 12.35
C HIS A 168 4.91 22.14 11.48
N ALA A 169 5.84 22.59 10.64
CA ALA A 169 5.63 23.73 9.74
C ALA A 169 4.47 23.50 8.75
N ILE A 170 4.38 22.31 8.13
CA ILE A 170 3.27 21.98 7.23
C ILE A 170 1.94 21.98 7.97
N LYS A 171 1.89 21.38 9.17
CA LYS A 171 0.67 21.35 9.97
C LYS A 171 0.17 22.76 10.30
N LEU A 172 1.06 23.64 10.76
CA LEU A 172 0.71 25.04 11.02
C LEU A 172 0.17 25.74 9.78
N ILE A 173 0.78 25.52 8.61
CA ILE A 173 0.33 26.11 7.36
C ILE A 173 -1.05 25.56 6.96
N GLU A 174 -1.25 24.25 7.02
CA GLU A 174 -2.52 23.60 6.69
C GLU A 174 -3.67 24.04 7.60
N GLU A 175 -3.42 24.17 8.91
CA GLU A 175 -4.37 24.70 9.90
C GLU A 175 -4.74 26.15 9.57
N ARG A 176 -3.75 26.98 9.23
CA ARG A 176 -3.97 28.39 8.86
C ARG A 176 -4.78 28.54 7.57
N LEU A 177 -4.62 27.59 6.65
CA LEU A 177 -5.28 27.58 5.35
C LEU A 177 -6.63 26.87 5.37
N GLU A 178 -6.98 26.22 6.48
CA GLU A 178 -8.13 25.30 6.58
C GLU A 178 -8.15 24.28 5.42
N LYS A 179 -6.96 23.86 4.96
CA LYS A 179 -6.80 23.05 3.76
C LYS A 179 -5.50 22.25 3.78
N LYS A 180 -5.59 20.99 3.36
CA LYS A 180 -4.42 20.11 3.15
C LYS A 180 -3.59 20.54 1.95
N LEU A 181 -2.26 20.52 2.13
CA LEU A 181 -1.29 20.74 1.07
C LEU A 181 -0.94 19.42 0.37
N ASN A 182 -0.71 19.48 -0.93
CA ASN A 182 -0.22 18.32 -1.66
C ASN A 182 1.30 18.19 -1.50
N VAL A 183 1.80 16.97 -1.34
CA VAL A 183 3.25 16.69 -1.33
C VAL A 183 3.70 16.37 -2.74
N THR A 184 4.79 16.97 -3.22
CA THR A 184 5.38 16.67 -4.54
C THR A 184 6.87 16.36 -4.44
N LEU A 185 7.39 15.55 -5.36
CA LEU A 185 8.84 15.28 -5.52
C LEU A 185 9.46 16.06 -6.69
N TRP A 186 8.65 16.77 -7.48
CA TRP A 186 9.06 17.62 -8.60
C TRP A 186 8.67 19.08 -8.33
N LYS A 187 9.07 20.00 -9.23
CA LYS A 187 8.66 21.42 -9.18
C LYS A 187 7.15 21.53 -8.99
N THR A 188 6.72 22.42 -8.11
CA THR A 188 5.28 22.55 -7.82
C THR A 188 4.49 22.88 -9.10
N SER A 189 3.56 22.00 -9.49
CA SER A 189 2.73 22.19 -10.69
C SER A 189 1.91 23.49 -10.63
N ASN A 190 1.41 23.99 -11.75
CA ASN A 190 0.54 25.19 -11.79
C ASN A 190 -0.84 25.02 -11.13
N ARG A 191 -1.17 23.86 -10.56
CA ARG A 191 -2.47 23.58 -9.94
C ARG A 191 -2.34 23.23 -8.46
N GLY A 192 -2.87 24.10 -7.59
CA GLY A 192 -3.06 23.87 -6.16
C GLY A 192 -1.92 24.37 -5.28
N SER A 193 -2.16 24.35 -3.97
CA SER A 193 -1.14 24.59 -2.95
C SER A 193 -0.41 23.27 -2.68
N ALA A 194 0.92 23.28 -2.71
CA ALA A 194 1.76 22.10 -2.60
C ALA A 194 3.14 22.44 -2.00
N TYR A 195 3.84 21.44 -1.51
CA TYR A 195 5.24 21.58 -1.11
C TYR A 195 6.11 20.47 -1.70
N LYS A 196 7.34 20.83 -2.10
CA LYS A 196 8.37 19.87 -2.48
C LYS A 196 9.16 19.47 -1.25
N TRP A 197 9.39 18.17 -1.12
CA TRP A 197 10.14 17.58 -0.03
C TRP A 197 11.32 16.77 -0.55
N GLU A 198 12.48 16.92 0.09
CA GLU A 198 13.72 16.21 -0.24
C GLU A 198 14.53 15.97 1.05
N GLU A 199 14.97 14.72 1.27
CA GLU A 199 15.80 14.31 2.43
C GLU A 199 15.29 14.77 3.81
N GLY A 200 13.98 14.69 4.06
CA GLY A 200 13.39 15.09 5.33
C GLY A 200 13.07 16.59 5.45
N MET A 201 13.47 17.39 4.46
CA MET A 201 13.32 18.84 4.44
C MET A 201 12.28 19.28 3.41
N ILE A 202 11.54 20.34 3.72
CA ILE A 202 10.75 21.06 2.71
C ILE A 202 11.71 21.99 1.98
N ILE A 203 11.74 21.88 0.65
CA ILE A 203 12.66 22.65 -0.20
C ILE A 203 11.93 23.55 -1.18
N GLU A 204 10.60 23.42 -1.30
CA GLU A 204 9.75 24.30 -2.09
C GLU A 204 8.37 24.36 -1.43
N LEU A 205 7.75 25.53 -1.36
CA LEU A 205 6.38 25.70 -0.91
C LEU A 205 5.65 26.62 -1.88
N LYS A 206 4.50 26.17 -2.37
CA LYS A 206 3.61 26.93 -3.25
C LYS A 206 2.22 26.99 -2.65
N LEU A 207 1.65 28.18 -2.57
CA LEU A 207 0.32 28.41 -2.03
C LEU A 207 -0.50 29.16 -3.09
N ASN A 208 -1.58 28.54 -3.57
CA ASN A 208 -2.48 29.13 -4.56
C ASN A 208 -3.63 29.91 -3.88
N GLY A 209 -3.65 31.24 -4.00
CA GLY A 209 -4.72 32.11 -3.47
C GLY A 209 -4.28 33.57 -3.26
N GLU A 210 -5.20 34.46 -2.89
CA GLU A 210 -4.89 35.82 -2.39
C GLU A 210 -4.39 35.76 -0.93
N PHE A 211 -3.33 35.00 -0.69
CA PHE A 211 -2.76 34.89 0.65
C PHE A 211 -1.97 36.16 0.97
N ARG A 212 -2.50 36.99 1.87
CA ARG A 212 -1.76 38.09 2.49
C ARG A 212 -1.05 37.56 3.71
N PHE A 213 0.15 37.02 3.53
CA PHE A 213 1.06 36.82 4.66
C PHE A 213 1.38 38.18 5.26
N LYS A 214 0.95 38.41 6.51
CA LYS A 214 1.38 39.61 7.25
C LYS A 214 2.86 39.51 7.59
N GLU A 215 3.33 38.29 7.87
CA GLU A 215 4.72 37.94 8.13
C GLU A 215 4.98 36.53 7.57
N ILE A 216 6.17 36.30 7.03
CA ILE A 216 6.64 34.97 6.60
C ILE A 216 7.07 34.23 7.88
N PRO A 217 6.57 33.01 8.17
CA PRO A 217 7.00 32.24 9.34
C PRO A 217 8.53 32.10 9.38
N ASN A 218 9.12 32.26 10.56
CA ASN A 218 10.59 32.24 10.72
C ASN A 218 11.21 30.92 10.25
N GLU A 219 10.44 29.84 10.32
CA GLU A 219 10.79 28.49 9.84
C GLU A 219 10.99 28.43 8.32
N VAL A 220 10.46 29.42 7.57
CA VAL A 220 10.65 29.60 6.13
C VAL A 220 11.76 30.61 5.83
N GLN A 221 12.14 31.47 6.79
CA GLN A 221 13.15 32.51 6.60
C GLN A 221 14.60 32.01 6.68
N GLU A 222 14.84 30.77 7.16
CA GLU A 222 16.19 30.20 7.25
C GLU A 222 16.71 29.57 5.92
N PHE A 223 16.12 29.89 4.77
CA PHE A 223 16.55 29.42 3.45
C PHE A 223 17.03 30.54 2.53
#